data_AF-A0A087RW40-F1
#
_entry.id   AF-A0A087RW40-F1
#
_cell.length_a   1.000
_cell.length_b   1.000
_cell.length_c   1.000
_cell.angle_alpha   90.00
_cell.angle_beta   90.00
_cell.angle_gamma   90.00
#
_symmetry.space_group_name_H-M   'P 1'
#
loop_
_entity.id
_entity.type
_entity.pdbx_description
1 polymer ?
#
loop_
_entity_poly.entity_id
_entity_poly.type
_entity_poly.pdbx_seq_one_letter_code
_entity_poly.pdbx_strand_id
1 'polypeptide(L)' 'MIIGRVLENEKKVKFDVDITCTNCGKKVPGGLQTGESYYKTQEFERELADFKEKYLCGICRDKNRRN' A
#
# COMPACT_ATOMS: atom_id res chain seq x y z
N MET A 1 4.07 4.50 3.92
CA MET A 1 3.14 4.93 2.85
C MET A 1 1.73 4.96 3.43
N ILE A 2 0.88 5.91 3.04
CA ILE A 2 -0.54 5.91 3.46
C ILE A 2 -1.36 5.16 2.42
N ILE A 3 -2.27 4.30 2.87
CA ILE A 3 -3.28 3.64 2.02
C ILE A 3 -4.67 4.05 2.51
N GLY A 4 -5.60 4.26 1.58
CA GLY A 4 -6.94 4.73 1.88
C GLY A 4 -7.01 6.13 2.46
N ARG A 5 -7.93 6.31 3.41
CA ARG A 5 -8.29 7.62 3.98
C ARG A 5 -7.68 7.81 5.37
N VAL A 6 -7.28 9.05 5.64
CA VAL A 6 -7.02 9.56 6.99
C VAL A 6 -7.77 10.88 7.14
N LEU A 7 -8.68 10.95 8.11
CA LEU A 7 -9.43 12.14 8.48
C LEU A 7 -8.57 13.14 9.26
N GLU A 8 -8.98 14.40 9.25
CA GLU A 8 -8.34 15.44 10.06
C GLU A 8 -8.49 15.10 11.55
N ASN A 9 -7.39 15.16 12.30
CA ASN A 9 -7.30 14.79 13.74
C ASN A 9 -7.55 13.31 14.08
N GLU A 10 -7.63 12.43 13.08
CA GLU A 10 -7.78 11.00 13.30
C GLU A 10 -6.46 10.32 13.66
N LYS A 11 -6.52 9.32 14.54
CA LYS A 11 -5.38 8.45 14.84
C LYS A 11 -5.01 7.61 13.62
N LYS A 12 -3.70 7.45 13.42
CA LYS A 12 -3.15 6.59 12.38
C LYS A 12 -2.81 5.23 12.95
N VAL A 13 -3.25 4.17 12.29
CA VAL A 13 -2.85 2.79 12.57
C VAL A 13 -1.69 2.44 11.66
N LYS A 14 -0.57 1.99 12.24
CA LYS A 14 0.57 1.44 11.50
C LYS A 14 0.48 -0.08 11.50
N PHE A 15 0.78 -0.69 10.37
CA PHE A 15 0.74 -2.13 10.21
C PHE A 15 1.72 -2.57 9.11
N ASP A 16 2.17 -3.82 9.21
CA ASP A 16 3.04 -4.43 8.22
C ASP A 16 2.28 -5.44 7.38
N VAL A 17 2.56 -5.45 6.08
CA VAL A 17 2.01 -6.42 5.13
C VAL A 17 3.12 -6.95 4.24
N ASP A 18 3.00 -8.20 3.82
CA ASP A 18 3.87 -8.69 2.75
C ASP A 18 3.53 -8.00 1.43
N ILE A 19 4.52 -7.32 0.86
CA ILE A 19 4.45 -6.66 -0.44
C ILE A 19 5.57 -7.21 -1.31
N THR A 20 5.18 -7.63 -2.51
CA THR A 20 6.08 -8.12 -3.55
C THR A 20 5.86 -7.30 -4.80
N CYS A 21 6.93 -6.87 -5.46
CA CYS A 21 6.84 -6.23 -6.76
C CYS A 21 6.26 -7.20 -7.79
N THR A 22 5.18 -6.82 -8.45
CA THR A 22 4.51 -7.68 -9.43
C THR A 22 5.30 -7.85 -10.73
N ASN A 23 6.22 -6.92 -11.03
CA ASN A 23 7.09 -7.01 -12.20
C ASN A 23 8.36 -7.85 -11.97
N CYS A 24 9.05 -7.65 -10.84
CA CYS A 24 10.35 -8.30 -10.60
C CYS A 24 10.38 -9.32 -9.44
N GLY A 25 9.26 -9.57 -8.77
CA GLY A 25 9.17 -10.52 -7.66
C GLY A 25 9.93 -10.11 -6.39
N LYS A 26 10.54 -8.91 -6.36
CA LYS A 26 11.31 -8.44 -5.20
C LYS A 26 10.39 -8.17 -4.01
N LYS A 27 10.68 -8.80 -2.86
CA LYS A 27 10.07 -8.44 -1.57
C LYS A 27 10.53 -7.04 -1.16
N VAL A 28 9.59 -6.20 -0.72
CA VAL A 28 9.86 -4.83 -0.27
C VAL A 28 9.37 -4.62 1.16
N PRO A 29 9.86 -3.59 1.87
CA PRO A 29 9.33 -3.24 3.18
C PRO A 29 7.82 -2.94 3.13
N GLY A 30 7.10 -3.57 4.05
CA GLY A 30 5.64 -3.60 4.13
C GLY A 30 4.97 -2.52 4.97
N GLY A 31 5.75 -1.57 5.50
CA GLY A 31 5.27 -0.60 6.48
C GLY A 31 4.26 0.39 5.89
N LEU A 32 2.98 0.17 6.20
CA LEU A 32 1.86 1.00 5.79
C LEU A 32 1.18 1.66 6.99
N GLN A 33 0.40 2.69 6.71
CA GLN A 33 -0.46 3.31 7.71
C GLN A 33 -1.79 3.76 7.09
N THR A 34 -2.85 3.79 7.88
CA THR A 34 -4.18 4.25 7.48
C THR A 34 -4.92 4.88 8.67
N GLY A 35 -6.07 5.52 8.44
CA GLY A 35 -6.92 6.07 9.49
C GLY A 35 -7.58 4.95 10.30
N GLU A 36 -7.70 5.14 11.61
CA GLU A 36 -8.31 4.14 12.51
C GLU A 36 -9.74 3.74 12.10
N SER A 37 -10.57 4.70 11.68
CA SER A 37 -11.93 4.48 11.19
C SER A 37 -11.99 3.75 9.85
N TYR A 38 -10.92 3.83 9.05
CA TYR A 38 -10.83 3.16 7.76
C TYR A 38 -10.23 1.76 7.87
N TYR A 39 -9.37 1.52 8.87
CA TYR A 39 -8.66 0.26 9.05
C TYR A 39 -9.62 -0.93 9.22
N LYS A 40 -9.36 -2.03 8.50
CA LYS A 40 -10.18 -3.27 8.50
C LYS A 40 -11.64 -3.10 8.04
N THR A 41 -11.99 -1.99 7.39
CA THR A 41 -13.25 -1.90 6.66
C THR A 41 -13.21 -2.76 5.39
N GLN A 42 -14.37 -3.12 4.84
CA GLN A 42 -14.42 -3.84 3.58
C GLN A 42 -13.78 -3.06 2.42
N GLU A 43 -13.90 -1.73 2.43
CA GLU A 43 -13.24 -0.85 1.47
C GLU A 43 -11.73 -0.93 1.60
N PHE A 44 -11.20 -0.88 2.83
CA PHE A 44 -9.78 -1.03 3.11
C PHE A 44 -9.24 -2.37 2.62
N GLU A 45 -9.94 -3.48 2.85
CA GLU A 45 -9.48 -4.80 2.40
C GLU A 45 -9.40 -4.88 0.88
N ARG A 46 -10.41 -4.34 0.18
CA ARG A 46 -10.40 -4.25 -1.30
C ARG A 46 -9.25 -3.39 -1.79
N GLU A 47 -9.05 -2.20 -1.23
CA GLU A 47 -7.96 -1.30 -1.64
C GLU A 47 -6.58 -1.91 -1.37
N LEU A 48 -6.42 -2.60 -0.22
CA LEU A 48 -5.18 -3.28 0.12
C LEU A 48 -4.88 -4.45 -0.83
N ALA A 49 -5.89 -5.21 -1.24
CA ALA A 49 -5.74 -6.28 -2.23
C ALA A 49 -5.32 -5.71 -3.60
N ASP A 50 -6.05 -4.71 -4.09
CA ASP A 50 -5.76 -3.99 -5.33
C ASP A 50 -4.35 -3.40 -5.33
N PHE A 51 -3.95 -2.79 -4.21
CA PHE A 51 -2.63 -2.23 -4.03
C PHE A 51 -1.54 -3.31 -4.17
N LYS A 52 -1.71 -4.47 -3.52
CA LYS A 52 -0.75 -5.58 -3.59
C LYS A 52 -0.62 -6.14 -5.01
N GLU A 53 -1.72 -6.30 -5.73
CA GLU A 53 -1.73 -6.83 -7.10
C GLU A 53 -1.09 -5.88 -8.12
N LYS A 54 -1.12 -4.58 -7.86
CA LYS A 54 -0.59 -3.56 -8.77
C LYS A 54 0.77 -3.01 -8.33
N TYR A 55 1.29 -3.45 -7.19
CA TYR A 55 2.48 -2.85 -6.60
C TYR A 55 3.74 -3.05 -7.46
N LEU A 56 4.42 -1.94 -7.77
CA LEU A 56 5.75 -1.93 -8.36
C LEU A 56 6.76 -1.34 -7.38
N CYS A 57 7.91 -2.01 -7.23
CA CYS A 57 9.04 -1.42 -6.52
C CYS A 57 9.51 -0.14 -7.24
N GLY A 58 10.19 0.76 -6.51
CA GLY A 58 10.64 2.04 -7.05
C GLY A 58 11.41 1.90 -8.37
N ILE A 59 12.28 0.90 -8.49
CA ILE A 59 13.06 0.63 -9.71
C ILE A 59 12.15 0.30 -10.91
N CYS A 60 11.21 -0.64 -10.73
CA CYS A 60 10.29 -1.03 -11.80
C CYS A 60 9.33 0.09 -12.17
N ARG A 61 8.83 0.83 -11.17
CA ARG A 61 7.96 1.98 -11.38
C ARG A 61 8.67 3.08 -12.18
N ASP A 62 9.93 3.36 -11.86
CA ASP A 62 10.70 4.40 -12.54
C ASP A 62 11.10 3.99 -13.96
N LYS A 63 11.35 2.68 -14.21
CA LYS A 63 11.52 2.15 -15.57
C LYS A 63 10.27 2.34 -16.43
N ASN A 64 9.08 2.02 -15.89
CA ASN A 64 7.81 2.18 -16.61
C ASN A 64 7.47 3.64 -16.95
N ARG A 65 8.07 4.62 -16.28
CA ARG A 65 7.86 6.06 -16.57
C ARG A 65 8.79 6.60 -17.66
N ARG A 66 9.89 5.90 -17.96
CA ARG A 66 10.91 6.33 -18.92
C ARG A 66 10.72 5.72 -20.31
N ASN A 67 9.87 4.70 -20.43
CA ASN A 67 9.44 4.07 -21.68
C ASN A 67 8.07 4.62 -22.08
#